data_AF-A0A8H6AVW9-F1
#
_entry.id   AF-A0A8H6AVW9-F1
#
_cell.length_a   1.000
_cell.length_b   1.000
_cell.length_c   1.000
_cell.angle_alpha   90.00
_cell.angle_beta   90.00
_cell.angle_gamma   90.00
#
_symmetry.space_group_name_H-M   'P 1'
#
loop_
_entity.id
_entity.type
_entity.pdbx_description
1 polymer ?
#
loop_
_entity_poly.entity_id
_entity_poly.type
_entity_poly.pdbx_seq_one_letter_code
_entity_poly.pdbx_strand_id
1 'polypeptide(L)'
;MNAPAQGDPASKPILIIQGWSDTSVLPQSTLESFQATVNAGNVAYLKRYPGLDHSATITASSPLWLKYLAELFAHEKQPRKSSDTTIVPFNLNVAKTPLELPLNEEPLLSLLG
;
A
#
# COMPACT_ATOMS: atom_id res chain seq x y z
N MET A 1 -18.11 -13.60 2.10
CA MET A 1 -18.00 -12.43 2.98
C MET A 1 -16.85 -11.62 2.43
N ASN A 2 -17.07 -10.37 2.04
CA ASN A 2 -16.01 -9.52 1.48
C ASN A 2 -15.48 -8.62 2.60
N ALA A 3 -14.21 -8.22 2.54
CA ALA A 3 -13.74 -7.14 3.39
C ALA A 3 -14.25 -5.78 2.85
N PRO A 4 -14.26 -4.69 3.64
CA PRO A 4 -14.63 -3.39 3.11
C PRO A 4 -13.74 -2.89 1.96
N ALA A 5 -12.45 -3.26 1.98
CA ALA A 5 -11.53 -3.05 0.87
C ALA A 5 -11.87 -3.87 -0.39
N GLN A 6 -12.80 -4.81 -0.30
CA GLN A 6 -13.29 -5.64 -1.40
C GLN A 6 -14.77 -5.32 -1.75
N GLY A 7 -15.30 -4.21 -1.23
CA GLY A 7 -16.65 -3.74 -1.56
C GLY A 7 -17.72 -3.94 -0.48
N ASP A 8 -17.39 -4.45 0.70
CA ASP A 8 -18.34 -4.39 1.83
C ASP A 8 -18.41 -2.95 2.41
N PRO A 9 -19.52 -2.53 3.05
CA PRO A 9 -19.66 -1.17 3.56
C PRO A 9 -18.63 -0.81 4.64
N ALA A 10 -18.10 0.42 4.58
CA ALA A 10 -17.22 1.00 5.60
C ALA A 10 -17.83 2.28 6.20
N SER A 11 -17.71 2.44 7.53
CA SER A 11 -18.17 3.65 8.24
C SER A 11 -17.16 4.80 8.21
N LYS A 12 -15.93 4.52 7.76
CA LYS A 12 -14.80 5.46 7.66
C LYS A 12 -14.10 5.25 6.32
N PRO A 13 -13.40 6.27 5.80
CA PRO A 13 -12.56 6.09 4.63
C PRO A 13 -11.52 4.99 4.82
N ILE A 14 -11.08 4.39 3.72
CA ILE A 14 -10.10 3.31 3.69
C ILE A 14 -8.80 3.86 3.10
N LEU A 15 -7.69 3.75 3.83
CA LEU A 15 -6.37 4.05 3.30
C LEU A 15 -5.77 2.76 2.71
N ILE A 16 -5.40 2.81 1.44
CA ILE A 16 -4.75 1.72 0.70
C ILE A 16 -3.36 2.21 0.28
N ILE A 17 -2.33 1.42 0.55
CA ILE A 17 -0.94 1.76 0.26
C ILE A 17 -0.33 0.62 -0.54
N GLN A 18 0.36 0.94 -1.63
CA GLN A 18 0.92 -0.07 -2.55
C GLN A 18 2.29 0.34 -3.06
N GLY A 19 3.25 -0.59 -2.99
CA GLY A 19 4.51 -0.51 -3.73
C GLY A 19 4.25 -0.83 -5.19
N TRP A 20 4.66 0.05 -6.12
CA TRP A 20 4.36 -0.15 -7.54
C TRP A 20 5.34 -1.11 -8.23
N SER A 21 6.37 -1.57 -7.51
CA SER A 21 7.30 -2.62 -7.93
C SER A 21 7.18 -3.85 -7.04
N ASP A 22 6.09 -3.97 -6.28
CA ASP A 22 5.80 -5.12 -5.41
C ASP A 22 5.55 -6.39 -6.24
N THR A 23 6.28 -7.45 -5.92
CA THR A 23 6.15 -8.78 -6.54
C THR A 23 5.44 -9.80 -5.64
N SER A 24 5.29 -9.49 -4.36
CA SER A 24 4.64 -10.34 -3.36
C SER A 24 3.12 -10.10 -3.34
N VAL A 25 2.70 -8.85 -3.49
CA VAL A 25 1.31 -8.42 -3.69
C VAL A 25 1.24 -7.52 -4.91
N LEU A 26 0.77 -8.07 -6.03
CA LEU A 26 0.81 -7.39 -7.31
C LEU A 26 -0.02 -6.09 -7.31
N PRO A 27 0.52 -4.97 -7.84
CA PRO A 27 -0.17 -3.68 -7.89
C PRO A 27 -1.54 -3.73 -8.56
N GLN A 28 -1.69 -4.58 -9.58
CA GLN A 28 -2.94 -4.76 -10.32
C GLN A 28 -4.08 -5.26 -9.43
N SER A 29 -3.80 -6.25 -8.58
CA SER A 29 -4.80 -6.77 -7.62
C SER A 29 -5.25 -5.70 -6.63
N THR A 30 -4.33 -4.85 -6.17
CA THR A 30 -4.66 -3.73 -5.28
C THR A 30 -5.46 -2.64 -5.99
N LEU A 31 -5.19 -2.38 -7.27
CA LEU A 31 -5.97 -1.42 -8.06
C LEU A 31 -7.41 -1.91 -8.28
N GLU A 32 -7.61 -3.19 -8.57
CA GLU A 32 -8.93 -3.81 -8.68
C GLU A 32 -9.71 -3.72 -7.36
N SER A 33 -9.03 -4.00 -6.25
CA SER A 33 -9.56 -3.86 -4.89
C SER A 33 -10.00 -2.42 -4.57
N PHE A 34 -9.16 -1.43 -4.92
CA PHE A 34 -9.49 0.00 -4.82
C PHE A 34 -10.73 0.35 -5.64
N GLN A 35 -10.80 -0.09 -6.90
CA GLN A 35 -11.96 0.17 -7.76
C GLN A 35 -13.24 -0.47 -7.22
N ALA A 36 -13.18 -1.72 -6.77
CA ALA A 36 -14.31 -2.40 -6.15
C ALA A 36 -14.82 -1.64 -4.91
N THR A 37 -13.90 -1.16 -4.06
CA THR A 37 -14.22 -0.33 -2.90
C THR A 37 -14.97 0.94 -3.30
N VAL A 38 -14.45 1.68 -4.30
CA VAL A 38 -15.07 2.93 -4.75
C VAL A 38 -16.43 2.68 -5.41
N ASN A 39 -16.56 1.62 -6.21
CA ASN A 39 -17.81 1.25 -6.88
C ASN A 39 -18.90 0.84 -5.89
N ALA A 40 -18.52 0.31 -4.72
CA ALA A 40 -19.44 0.01 -3.63
C ALA A 40 -19.90 1.26 -2.83
N GLY A 41 -19.42 2.46 -3.18
CA GLY A 41 -19.78 3.71 -2.52
C GLY A 41 -18.93 4.05 -1.29
N ASN A 42 -17.89 3.28 -1.00
CA ASN A 42 -16.92 3.62 0.05
C ASN A 42 -15.98 4.74 -0.42
N VAL A 43 -15.41 5.46 0.54
CA VAL A 43 -14.31 6.40 0.28
C VAL A 43 -12.99 5.68 0.45
N ALA A 44 -12.13 5.70 -0.57
CA ALA A 44 -10.81 5.08 -0.51
C ALA A 44 -9.70 6.04 -0.96
N TYR A 45 -8.54 5.97 -0.31
CA TYR A 45 -7.35 6.72 -0.67
C TYR A 45 -6.25 5.74 -1.05
N LEU A 46 -5.94 5.62 -2.33
CA LEU A 46 -4.82 4.83 -2.83
C LEU A 46 -3.55 5.69 -2.84
N LYS A 47 -2.49 5.21 -2.18
CA LYS A 47 -1.14 5.78 -2.18
C LYS A 47 -0.17 4.83 -2.86
N ARG A 48 0.32 5.20 -4.04
CA ARG A 48 1.25 4.40 -4.83
C ARG A 48 2.68 4.87 -4.61
N TYR A 49 3.60 3.94 -4.35
CA TYR A 49 5.01 4.21 -4.16
C TYR A 49 5.81 3.59 -5.32
N PRO A 50 6.19 4.37 -6.35
CA PRO A 50 6.91 3.83 -7.50
C PRO A 50 8.31 3.33 -7.10
N GLY A 51 8.74 2.22 -7.72
CA GLY A 51 10.07 1.67 -7.48
C GLY A 51 10.25 0.98 -6.12
N LEU A 52 9.24 1.00 -5.24
CA LEU A 52 9.27 0.26 -3.98
C LEU A 52 8.60 -1.09 -4.13
N ASP A 53 9.25 -2.11 -3.58
CA ASP A 53 8.73 -3.46 -3.38
C ASP A 53 7.84 -3.54 -2.13
N HIS A 54 7.45 -4.76 -1.74
CA HIS A 54 6.57 -4.98 -0.59
C HIS A 54 7.20 -4.48 0.72
N SER A 55 8.38 -5.00 1.09
CA SER A 55 9.07 -4.65 2.34
C SER A 55 9.42 -3.16 2.44
N ALA A 56 9.96 -2.52 1.40
CA ALA A 56 10.26 -1.09 1.47
C ALA A 56 9.01 -0.23 1.59
N THR A 57 7.90 -0.64 0.96
CA THR A 57 6.66 0.14 1.04
C THR A 57 6.17 0.23 2.48
N ILE A 58 6.27 -0.85 3.26
CA ILE A 58 5.89 -0.85 4.68
C ILE A 58 6.68 0.21 5.44
N THR A 59 8.01 0.20 5.32
CA THR A 59 8.88 1.16 6.01
C THR A 59 8.66 2.59 5.53
N ALA A 60 8.65 2.82 4.20
CA ALA A 60 8.54 4.14 3.62
C ALA A 60 7.18 4.80 3.92
N SER A 61 6.11 4.00 4.01
CA SER A 61 4.75 4.51 4.24
C SER A 61 4.35 4.61 5.71
N SER A 62 5.15 4.05 6.63
CA SER A 62 4.86 4.03 8.06
C SER A 62 4.48 5.41 8.65
N PRO A 63 5.19 6.51 8.35
CA PRO A 63 4.79 7.84 8.83
C PRO A 63 3.41 8.29 8.32
N LEU A 64 3.09 8.00 7.05
CA LEU A 64 1.80 8.34 6.45
C LEU A 64 0.67 7.53 7.10
N TRP A 65 0.89 6.23 7.30
CA TRP A 65 -0.08 5.34 7.93
C TRP A 65 -0.35 5.73 9.39
N LEU A 66 0.69 6.00 10.17
CA LEU A 66 0.56 6.43 11.57
C LEU A 66 -0.18 7.77 11.69
N LYS A 67 0.13 8.72 10.81
CA LYS A 67 -0.61 10.00 10.75
C LYS A 67 -2.09 9.76 10.46
N TYR A 68 -2.41 8.93 9.48
CA TYR A 68 -3.80 8.61 9.15
C TYR A 68 -4.57 8.01 10.33
N LEU A 69 -3.96 7.06 11.05
CA LEU A 69 -4.55 6.47 12.25
C LEU A 69 -4.78 7.53 13.33
N ALA A 70 -3.80 8.39 13.58
CA ALA A 70 -3.91 9.47 14.57
C ALA A 70 -5.10 10.40 14.25
N GLU A 71 -5.27 10.79 12.99
CA GLU A 71 -6.40 11.62 12.53
C GLU A 71 -7.76 10.91 12.72
N LEU A 72 -7.83 9.59 12.49
CA LEU A 72 -9.04 8.81 12.73
C LEU A 72 -9.42 8.78 14.23
N PHE A 73 -8.45 8.56 15.12
CA PHE A 73 -8.66 8.56 16.56
C PHE A 73 -8.96 9.96 17.12
N ALA A 74 -8.41 11.01 16.52
CA ALA A 74 -8.74 12.40 16.84
C ALA A 74 -10.10 12.85 16.27
N HIS A 75 -10.83 11.97 15.58
CA HIS A 75 -12.10 12.28 14.92
C HIS A 75 -12.02 13.44 13.92
N GLU A 76 -10.86 13.61 13.30
CA GLU A 76 -10.68 14.64 12.28
C GLU A 76 -11.58 14.34 11.06
N LYS A 77 -12.04 15.42 10.42
CA LYS A 77 -12.86 15.31 9.22
C LYS A 77 -11.99 14.83 8.06
N GLN A 78 -12.15 13.56 7.72
CA GLN A 78 -11.55 12.98 6.54
C GLN A 78 -12.24 13.51 5.26
N PRO A 79 -11.49 13.68 4.15
CA PRO A 79 -12.10 13.93 2.84
C PRO A 79 -13.22 12.93 2.52
N ARG A 80 -14.20 13.35 1.71
CA ARG A 80 -15.33 12.48 1.32
C ARG A 80 -15.25 12.02 -0.13
N LYS A 81 -14.09 12.20 -0.76
CA LYS A 81 -13.85 11.83 -2.16
C LYS A 81 -12.69 10.87 -2.21
N SER A 82 -12.88 9.77 -2.93
CA SER A 82 -11.82 8.82 -3.20
C SER A 82 -10.69 9.48 -3.98
N SER A 83 -9.45 9.04 -3.74
CA SER A 83 -8.27 9.58 -4.42
C SER A 83 -7.28 8.48 -4.73
N ASP A 84 -6.55 8.67 -5.82
CA ASP A 84 -5.37 7.89 -6.18
C ASP A 84 -4.21 8.89 -6.30
N THR A 85 -3.16 8.69 -5.51
CA THR A 85 -2.01 9.59 -5.45
C THR A 85 -0.71 8.81 -5.52
N THR A 86 0.20 9.24 -6.37
CA THR A 86 1.59 8.77 -6.39
C THR A 86 2.42 9.54 -5.36
N ILE A 87 3.16 8.81 -4.52
CA ILE A 87 4.08 9.34 -3.51
C ILE A 87 5.51 8.95 -3.93
N VAL A 88 6.38 9.95 -4.07
CA VAL A 88 7.79 9.76 -4.43
C VAL A 88 8.65 10.26 -3.27
N PRO A 89 8.94 9.42 -2.26
CA PRO A 89 9.70 9.84 -1.08
C PRO A 89 11.21 9.96 -1.35
N PHE A 90 11.71 9.31 -2.41
CA PHE A 90 13.14 9.26 -2.74
C PHE A 90 13.37 9.58 -4.22
N ASN A 91 14.58 10.03 -4.56
CA ASN A 91 15.01 10.10 -5.95
C ASN A 91 15.31 8.69 -6.47
N LEU A 92 14.40 8.15 -7.29
CA LEU A 92 14.48 6.78 -7.80
C LEU A 92 15.71 6.52 -8.67
N ASN A 93 16.32 7.55 -9.26
CA ASN A 93 17.53 7.37 -10.08
C ASN A 93 18.76 6.98 -9.24
N VAL A 94 18.73 7.21 -7.93
CA VAL A 94 19.85 6.93 -7.02
C VAL A 94 19.43 6.04 -5.85
N ALA A 95 18.14 5.73 -5.72
CA ALA A 95 17.64 4.81 -4.72
C ALA A 95 18.10 3.39 -5.05
N LYS A 96 18.62 2.69 -4.05
CA LYS A 96 18.80 1.24 -4.15
C LYS A 96 17.45 0.60 -3.84
N THR A 97 16.89 -0.11 -4.79
CA THR A 97 15.71 -0.95 -4.55
C THR A 97 16.11 -2.03 -3.55
N PRO A 98 15.35 -2.24 -2.45
CA PRO A 98 15.54 -3.45 -1.65
C PRO A 98 15.32 -4.67 -2.55
N LEU A 99 16.02 -5.77 -2.22
CA LEU A 99 15.69 -7.05 -2.83
C LEU A 99 14.71 -7.75 -1.91
N GLU A 100 13.44 -7.80 -2.31
CA GLU A 100 12.67 -9.01 -2.00
C GLU A 100 13.23 -10.13 -2.86
N LEU A 101 13.94 -11.06 -2.22
CA LEU A 101 14.29 -12.31 -2.87
C LEU A 101 12.97 -13.03 -3.21
N PRO A 102 12.86 -13.60 -4.42
CA PRO A 102 11.65 -14.31 -4.78
C PRO A 102 11.48 -15.52 -3.85
N LEU A 103 10.23 -15.86 -3.50
CA LEU A 103 9.85 -16.90 -2.53
C LEU A 103 10.45 -18.31 -2.79
N ASN A 104 11.05 -18.53 -3.94
CA ASN A 104 11.71 -19.77 -4.38
C ASN A 104 13.24 -19.76 -4.20
N GLU A 105 13.85 -18.67 -3.74
CA GLU A 105 15.27 -18.60 -3.40
C GLU A 105 15.45 -18.66 -1.88
N GLU A 106 15.41 -19.88 -1.32
CA GLU A 106 15.85 -20.09 0.06
C GLU A 106 17.36 -19.76 0.21
N PRO A 107 17.77 -19.08 1.29
CA PRO A 107 19.19 -18.83 1.58
C PRO A 107 19.83 -20.09 2.16
N LEU A 108 19.88 -21.19 1.41
CA LEU A 108 20.45 -22.47 1.86
C LEU A 108 21.86 -22.76 1.33
N LEU A 109 22.54 -21.79 0.71
CA LEU A 109 23.90 -22.02 0.19
C LEU A 109 24.99 -21.11 0.79
N SER A 110 24.68 -20.22 1.73
CA SER A 110 25.72 -19.39 2.40
C SER A 110 26.20 -19.93 3.75
N LEU A 111 25.73 -21.12 4.19
CA LEU A 111 26.12 -21.72 5.48
C LEU A 111 27.01 -22.97 5.37
N LEU A 112 27.49 -23.31 4.16
CA LEU A 112 28.42 -24.42 3.92
C LEU A 112 29.76 -23.93 3.32
N GLY A 113 30.28 -22.83 3.87
CA GLY A 113 31.66 -22.38 3.67
C GLY A 113 32.42 -22.44 4.97
#